data_AF-A0A6G3ZAW7-F1
#
_entry.id   AF-A0A6G3ZAW7-F1
#
_cell.length_a   1.000
_cell.length_b   1.000
_cell.length_c   1.000
_cell.angle_alpha   90.00
_cell.angle_beta   90.00
_cell.angle_gamma   90.00
#
_symmetry.space_group_name_H-M   'P 1'
#
loop_
_entity.id
_entity.type
_entity.pdbx_description
1 polymer ?
#
loop_
_entity_poly.entity_id
_entity_poly.type
_entity_poly.pdbx_seq_one_letter_code
_entity_poly.pdbx_strand_id
1 'polypeptide(L)'
;MTLFGLLFHNAPRTPQYTPFSGVSINAEGNSIALPNRIFTCTEIGQQFQCQTEIQNRTLELTFEKGDTYEYDLKNCQAQYDGRSLGCQEVNMNYTPILANSYDLTNLGLSPQVLQRVRQKYVGVNTLMQLGETGLTSLSMVLSLVAGILSALCTWFKPGLLSKAFASLTAGCGASLFFWFFLGSVSSDVLTSYGLAREMWQWLLPLVCLFAGTVMTVTTALLLWRNLGSMVRLPFSIMASLGVFGLGRVLLLLMFAFGIRSEGQVLIVAVFLLAIVLAIAAARWLWVNTQQSIRQFLSLGNYVGAATFTFYGFLFLLLGLGYAD
;
A
#
# COMPACT_ATOMS: atom_id res chain seq x y z
N MET A 1 17.39 -12.59 2.73
CA MET A 1 15.93 -12.68 2.45
C MET A 1 15.41 -11.25 2.38
N THR A 2 14.88 -10.80 1.23
CA THR A 2 14.41 -9.40 1.06
C THR A 2 13.12 -9.18 1.85
N LEU A 3 12.79 -7.94 2.24
CA LEU A 3 11.52 -7.64 2.95
C LEU A 3 10.31 -8.14 2.16
N PHE A 4 10.32 -7.98 0.83
CA PHE A 4 9.32 -8.60 -0.05
C PHE A 4 9.24 -10.11 0.14
N GLY A 5 10.39 -10.81 0.13
CA GLY A 5 10.43 -12.24 0.40
C GLY A 5 9.90 -12.59 1.79
N LEU A 6 10.08 -11.72 2.78
CA LEU A 6 9.57 -11.92 4.15
C LEU A 6 8.06 -11.66 4.23
N LEU A 7 7.53 -10.61 3.58
CA LEU A 7 6.10 -10.34 3.48
C LEU A 7 5.38 -11.44 2.70
N PHE A 8 5.86 -11.80 1.51
CA PHE A 8 5.29 -12.89 0.72
C PHE A 8 5.37 -14.24 1.43
N HIS A 9 6.46 -14.52 2.14
CA HIS A 9 6.62 -15.78 2.86
C HIS A 9 5.83 -15.82 4.16
N ASN A 10 5.49 -14.70 4.79
CA ASN A 10 4.74 -14.69 6.04
C ASN A 10 3.27 -14.37 5.86
N ALA A 11 2.90 -13.82 4.71
CA ALA A 11 1.54 -13.48 4.32
C ALA A 11 0.52 -14.52 4.76
N PRO A 12 -0.60 -14.10 5.38
CA PRO A 12 -1.83 -14.84 5.29
C PRO A 12 -2.18 -14.92 3.80
N ARG A 13 -1.77 -16.01 3.15
CA ARG A 13 -2.51 -16.46 1.98
C ARG A 13 -3.90 -16.72 2.53
N THR A 14 -4.91 -16.01 2.07
CA THR A 14 -6.30 -16.45 2.22
C THR A 14 -6.37 -17.85 1.64
N PRO A 15 -6.37 -18.93 2.44
CA PRO A 15 -6.86 -20.19 1.93
C PRO A 15 -8.32 -19.91 1.57
N GLN A 16 -8.88 -20.61 0.60
CA GLN A 16 -10.30 -20.49 0.25
C GLN A 16 -11.26 -20.80 1.43
N TYR A 17 -10.76 -21.02 2.66
CA TYR A 17 -11.48 -21.60 3.78
C TYR A 17 -11.11 -21.06 5.19
N THR A 18 -10.13 -20.16 5.40
CA THR A 18 -9.95 -19.59 6.77
C THR A 18 -10.78 -18.33 6.94
N PRO A 19 -11.77 -18.32 7.85
CA PRO A 19 -12.74 -17.25 7.93
C PRO A 19 -12.31 -16.07 8.82
N PHE A 20 -11.05 -16.02 9.29
CA PHE A 20 -10.51 -14.98 10.19
C PHE A 20 -9.21 -14.38 9.64
N SER A 21 -8.87 -13.17 10.07
CA SER A 21 -7.66 -12.42 9.65
C SER A 21 -6.43 -12.65 10.52
N GLY A 22 -6.61 -13.07 11.78
CA GLY A 22 -5.50 -13.31 12.69
C GLY A 22 -5.93 -14.06 13.95
N VAL A 23 -5.01 -14.87 14.50
CA VAL A 23 -5.13 -15.44 15.84
C VAL A 23 -3.88 -15.08 16.63
N SER A 24 -4.05 -14.54 17.82
CA SER A 24 -2.95 -14.18 18.72
C SER A 24 -3.08 -14.89 20.06
N ILE A 25 -1.96 -15.24 20.69
CA ILE A 25 -1.91 -15.79 22.05
C ILE A 25 -1.54 -14.65 22.98
N ASN A 26 -2.46 -14.24 23.84
CA ASN A 26 -2.20 -13.23 24.86
C ASN A 26 -1.67 -13.88 26.14
N ALA A 27 -0.38 -13.66 26.43
CA ALA A 27 0.28 -14.13 27.64
C ALA A 27 0.89 -12.95 28.41
N GLU A 28 0.26 -12.56 29.52
CA GLU A 28 0.75 -11.59 30.53
C GLU A 28 1.57 -10.42 29.95
N GLY A 29 0.96 -9.67 29.01
CA GLY A 29 1.56 -8.46 28.42
C GLY A 29 2.35 -8.67 27.12
N ASN A 30 2.43 -9.90 26.60
CA ASN A 30 2.97 -10.19 25.27
C ASN A 30 1.97 -10.99 24.43
N SER A 31 1.48 -10.38 23.35
CA SER A 31 0.74 -11.09 22.31
C SER A 31 1.72 -11.80 21.36
N ILE A 32 1.46 -13.08 21.09
CA ILE A 32 2.18 -13.88 20.11
C ILE A 32 1.24 -14.17 18.95
N ALA A 33 1.52 -13.59 17.79
CA ALA A 33 0.76 -13.79 16.58
C ALA A 33 1.00 -15.18 15.98
N LEU A 34 -0.09 -15.86 15.62
CA LEU A 34 -0.12 -17.10 14.86
C LEU A 34 -0.61 -16.80 13.43
N PRO A 35 0.14 -17.19 12.39
CA PRO A 35 -0.28 -16.92 11.02
C PRO A 35 -1.41 -17.86 10.57
N ASN A 36 -2.50 -17.33 9.99
CA ASN A 36 -3.71 -18.11 9.64
C ASN A 36 -3.46 -19.35 8.79
N ARG A 37 -2.43 -19.31 7.93
CA ARG A 37 -2.05 -20.44 7.06
C ARG A 37 -1.70 -21.73 7.79
N ILE A 38 -1.43 -21.69 9.10
CA ILE A 38 -1.17 -22.92 9.88
C ILE A 38 -2.47 -23.62 10.27
N PHE A 39 -3.61 -22.94 10.15
CA PHE A 39 -4.92 -23.47 10.45
C PHE A 39 -5.50 -24.13 9.21
N THR A 40 -5.97 -25.36 9.39
CA THR A 40 -6.78 -26.06 8.40
C THR A 40 -8.24 -25.93 8.84
N CYS A 41 -9.04 -25.25 8.03
CA CYS A 41 -10.44 -24.98 8.33
C CYS A 41 -11.36 -25.82 7.45
N THR A 42 -12.38 -26.40 8.08
CA THR A 42 -13.47 -27.14 7.43
C THR A 42 -14.80 -26.52 7.84
N GLU A 43 -15.66 -26.31 6.86
CA GLU A 43 -17.04 -25.91 7.10
C GLU A 43 -17.91 -27.15 7.40
N ILE A 44 -18.57 -27.14 8.56
CA ILE A 44 -19.47 -28.22 8.99
C ILE A 44 -20.79 -27.58 9.41
N GLY A 45 -21.76 -27.56 8.49
CA GLY A 45 -23.07 -26.95 8.71
C GLY A 45 -22.97 -25.44 8.95
N GLN A 46 -23.44 -24.96 10.10
CA GLN A 46 -23.41 -23.55 10.50
C GLN A 46 -22.14 -23.16 11.30
N GLN A 47 -21.12 -24.01 11.28
CA GLN A 47 -19.89 -23.79 12.02
C GLN A 47 -18.65 -23.92 11.13
N PHE A 48 -17.63 -23.12 11.44
CA PHE A 48 -16.28 -23.29 10.95
C PHE A 48 -15.43 -23.95 12.03
N GLN A 49 -14.81 -25.08 11.70
CA GLN A 49 -13.85 -25.76 12.56
C GLN A 49 -12.45 -25.62 11.98
N CYS A 50 -11.56 -24.96 12.72
CA CYS A 50 -10.21 -24.65 12.31
C CYS A 50 -9.20 -25.26 13.28
N GLN A 51 -8.31 -26.11 12.78
CA GLN A 51 -7.34 -26.82 13.61
C GLN A 51 -5.89 -26.56 13.18
N THR A 52 -4.99 -26.51 14.15
CA THR A 52 -3.54 -26.44 13.93
C THR A 52 -2.79 -27.20 15.02
N GLU A 53 -1.53 -27.54 14.77
CA GLU A 53 -0.67 -28.18 15.76
C GLU A 53 0.42 -27.22 16.28
N ILE A 54 0.42 -27.01 17.59
CA ILE A 54 1.44 -26.23 18.29
C ILE A 54 2.15 -27.13 19.29
N GLN A 55 3.43 -27.43 19.02
CA GLN A 55 4.26 -28.32 19.84
C GLN A 55 3.66 -29.72 20.02
N ASN A 56 3.19 -30.33 18.92
CA ASN A 56 2.56 -31.65 18.88
C ASN A 56 1.28 -31.77 19.73
N ARG A 57 0.61 -30.64 19.98
CA ARG A 57 -0.71 -30.58 20.60
C ARG A 57 -1.65 -29.81 19.70
N THR A 58 -2.88 -30.30 19.60
CA THR A 58 -3.90 -29.72 18.73
C THR A 58 -4.51 -28.48 19.38
N LEU A 59 -4.49 -27.38 18.64
CA LEU A 59 -5.29 -26.18 18.90
C LEU A 59 -6.46 -26.19 17.92
N GLU A 60 -7.66 -26.25 18.45
CA GLU A 60 -8.92 -26.23 17.71
C GLU A 60 -9.67 -24.93 18.01
N LEU A 61 -10.17 -24.29 16.96
CA LEU A 61 -10.99 -23.10 17.00
C LEU A 61 -12.31 -23.40 16.30
N THR A 62 -13.41 -23.18 16.98
CA THR A 62 -14.76 -23.32 16.43
C THR A 62 -15.43 -21.96 16.40
N PHE A 63 -16.04 -21.63 15.28
CA PHE A 63 -16.79 -20.38 15.10
C PHE A 63 -18.18 -20.70 14.57
N GLU A 64 -19.17 -19.92 15.00
CA GLU A 64 -20.51 -19.95 14.43
C GLU A 64 -20.62 -18.93 13.31
N LYS A 65 -21.31 -19.30 12.22
CA LYS A 65 -21.59 -18.38 11.12
C LYS A 65 -22.60 -17.32 11.56
N GLY A 66 -22.29 -16.06 11.29
CA GLY A 66 -23.20 -14.94 11.46
C GLY A 66 -24.22 -14.84 10.32
N ASP A 67 -25.22 -13.99 10.52
CA ASP A 67 -26.40 -13.88 9.65
C ASP A 67 -26.19 -12.92 8.47
N THR A 68 -25.12 -12.12 8.52
CA THR A 68 -24.99 -10.89 7.73
C THR A 68 -24.00 -11.01 6.57
N TYR A 69 -22.92 -11.79 6.74
CA TYR A 69 -21.82 -11.90 5.78
C TYR A 69 -21.12 -13.25 5.89
N GLU A 70 -20.52 -13.76 4.79
CA GLU A 70 -19.83 -15.07 4.75
C GLU A 70 -18.68 -15.19 5.77
N TYR A 71 -18.12 -14.05 6.19
CA TYR A 71 -17.04 -13.93 7.16
C TYR A 71 -17.48 -13.28 8.49
N ASP A 72 -18.79 -13.14 8.71
CA ASP A 72 -19.34 -12.75 10.02
C ASP A 72 -19.21 -13.96 10.95
N LEU A 73 -18.33 -13.87 11.94
CA LEU A 73 -17.99 -14.98 12.83
C LEU A 73 -18.41 -14.65 14.26
N LYS A 74 -19.29 -15.49 14.83
CA LYS A 74 -19.82 -15.35 16.19
C LYS A 74 -19.31 -16.49 17.09
N ASN A 75 -19.36 -16.26 18.40
CA ASN A 75 -19.13 -17.27 19.43
C ASN A 75 -17.85 -18.11 19.23
N CYS A 76 -16.68 -17.45 19.19
CA CYS A 76 -15.41 -18.17 19.12
C CYS A 76 -15.21 -19.07 20.34
N GLN A 77 -15.01 -20.36 20.10
CA GLN A 77 -14.61 -21.34 21.10
C GLN A 77 -13.23 -21.86 20.74
N ALA A 78 -12.32 -21.92 21.71
CA ALA A 78 -10.97 -22.40 21.51
C ALA A 78 -10.67 -23.55 22.45
N GLN A 79 -10.04 -24.61 21.94
CA GLN A 79 -9.59 -25.76 22.71
C GLN A 79 -8.13 -26.07 22.42
N TYR A 80 -7.34 -26.30 23.46
CA TYR A 80 -5.96 -26.76 23.32
C TYR A 80 -5.77 -28.06 24.08
N ASP A 81 -5.52 -29.15 23.36
CA ASP A 81 -5.36 -30.49 23.92
C ASP A 81 -6.56 -30.92 24.80
N GLY A 82 -7.78 -30.61 24.32
CA GLY A 82 -9.05 -30.87 25.01
C GLY A 82 -9.37 -29.92 26.18
N ARG A 83 -8.54 -28.91 26.45
CA ARG A 83 -8.81 -27.88 27.46
C ARG A 83 -9.41 -26.64 26.81
N SER A 84 -10.55 -26.19 27.35
CA SER A 84 -11.19 -24.95 26.91
C SER A 84 -10.32 -23.73 27.24
N LEU A 85 -10.19 -22.84 26.26
CA LEU A 85 -9.45 -21.58 26.33
C LEU A 85 -10.42 -20.41 26.20
N GLY A 86 -10.03 -19.25 26.73
CA GLY A 86 -10.77 -18.04 26.43
C GLY A 86 -10.44 -17.57 25.02
N CYS A 87 -11.45 -17.38 24.18
CA CYS A 87 -11.31 -16.74 22.88
C CYS A 87 -12.09 -15.44 22.89
N GLN A 88 -11.41 -14.33 22.61
CA GLN A 88 -12.03 -13.01 22.55
C GLN A 88 -11.80 -12.40 21.17
N GLU A 89 -12.85 -11.85 20.59
CA GLU A 89 -12.74 -11.05 19.40
C GLU A 89 -12.02 -9.74 19.74
N VAL A 90 -10.99 -9.43 18.98
CA VAL A 90 -10.34 -8.13 19.03
C VAL A 90 -11.04 -7.26 17.98
N ASN A 91 -11.99 -6.45 18.44
CA ASN A 91 -12.76 -5.55 17.58
C ASN A 91 -11.82 -4.68 16.75
N MET A 92 -11.82 -4.89 15.44
CA MET A 92 -11.12 -4.03 14.49
C MET A 92 -12.08 -2.92 14.05
N ASN A 93 -11.92 -1.73 14.62
CA ASN A 93 -12.89 -0.63 14.51
C ASN A 93 -13.07 0.00 13.11
N TYR A 94 -12.38 -0.47 12.06
CA TYR A 94 -12.20 0.35 10.86
C TYR A 94 -12.64 -0.25 9.51
N THR A 95 -13.09 -1.51 9.42
CA THR A 95 -13.77 -1.98 8.18
C THR A 95 -14.60 -3.27 8.38
N PRO A 96 -15.91 -3.30 8.10
CA PRO A 96 -16.77 -4.49 8.21
C PRO A 96 -16.60 -5.52 7.07
N ILE A 97 -15.59 -5.35 6.20
CA ILE A 97 -15.36 -6.19 5.01
C ILE A 97 -14.22 -7.21 5.23
N LEU A 98 -13.35 -6.97 6.22
CA LEU A 98 -12.23 -7.84 6.55
C LEU A 98 -12.62 -8.76 7.72
N ALA A 99 -12.15 -10.00 7.65
CA ALA A 99 -12.44 -11.03 8.64
C ALA A 99 -11.91 -10.66 10.04
N ASN A 100 -12.62 -11.08 11.09
CA ASN A 100 -12.29 -10.75 12.48
C ASN A 100 -10.93 -11.32 12.94
N SER A 101 -10.32 -10.70 13.94
CA SER A 101 -9.10 -11.19 14.62
C SER A 101 -9.40 -11.61 16.05
N TYR A 102 -8.71 -12.65 16.53
CA TYR A 102 -9.03 -13.30 17.81
C TYR A 102 -7.81 -13.44 18.73
N ASP A 103 -8.02 -13.13 20.00
CA ASP A 103 -7.05 -13.33 21.07
C ASP A 103 -7.42 -14.54 21.92
N LEU A 104 -6.46 -15.46 22.05
CA LEU A 104 -6.53 -16.63 22.90
C LEU A 104 -5.90 -16.33 24.26
N THR A 105 -6.63 -16.62 25.32
CA THR A 105 -6.22 -16.43 26.71
C THR A 105 -6.20 -17.76 27.45
N ASN A 106 -5.42 -17.84 28.53
CA ASN A 106 -5.35 -19.00 29.43
C ASN A 106 -4.78 -20.29 28.79
N LEU A 107 -3.87 -20.19 27.82
CA LEU A 107 -3.23 -21.35 27.19
C LEU A 107 -2.44 -22.26 28.16
N GLY A 108 -2.09 -21.76 29.35
CA GLY A 108 -1.34 -22.54 30.37
C GLY A 108 0.04 -23.01 29.88
N LEU A 109 0.56 -22.41 28.82
CA LEU A 109 1.87 -22.73 28.26
C LEU A 109 2.97 -22.12 29.12
N SER A 110 4.04 -22.89 29.34
CA SER A 110 5.22 -22.36 30.02
C SER A 110 5.87 -21.22 29.21
N PRO A 111 6.48 -20.23 29.87
CA PRO A 111 7.18 -19.13 29.17
C PRO A 111 8.21 -19.61 28.15
N GLN A 112 8.88 -20.73 28.43
CA GLN A 112 9.86 -21.36 27.53
C GLN A 112 9.23 -21.89 26.25
N VAL A 113 7.99 -22.39 26.31
CA VAL A 113 7.25 -22.88 25.15
C VAL A 113 6.73 -21.69 24.33
N LEU A 114 6.20 -20.67 24.99
CA LEU A 114 5.77 -19.42 24.34
C LEU A 114 6.92 -18.77 23.56
N GLN A 115 8.12 -18.72 24.16
CA GLN A 115 9.31 -18.18 23.49
C GLN A 115 9.71 -19.01 22.25
N ARG A 116 9.60 -20.34 22.31
CA ARG A 116 9.84 -21.22 21.15
C ARG A 116 8.83 -21.01 20.03
N VAL A 117 7.55 -20.85 20.37
CA VAL A 117 6.50 -20.53 19.39
C VAL A 117 6.77 -19.16 18.75
N ARG A 118 7.13 -18.15 19.55
CA ARG A 118 7.51 -16.82 19.06
C ARG A 118 8.72 -16.87 18.12
N GLN A 119 9.74 -17.67 18.44
CA GLN A 119 10.91 -17.85 17.58
C GLN A 119 10.56 -18.57 16.27
N LYS A 120 9.68 -19.58 16.32
CA LYS A 120 9.19 -20.29 15.14
C LYS A 120 8.47 -19.35 14.17
N TYR A 121 7.72 -18.37 14.69
CA TYR A 121 6.96 -17.39 13.91
C TYR A 121 7.53 -15.97 14.01
N VAL A 122 8.86 -15.84 14.10
CA VAL A 122 9.52 -14.55 14.34
C VAL A 122 9.13 -13.49 13.30
N GLY A 123 9.02 -13.86 12.01
CA GLY A 123 8.68 -12.91 10.95
C GLY A 123 7.32 -12.26 11.12
N VAL A 124 6.29 -13.07 11.38
CA VAL A 124 4.91 -12.59 11.61
C VAL A 124 4.84 -11.74 12.88
N ASN A 125 5.49 -12.19 13.95
CA ASN A 125 5.52 -11.47 15.22
C ASN A 125 6.26 -10.14 15.11
N THR A 126 7.37 -10.07 14.36
CA THR A 126 8.10 -8.83 14.11
C THR A 126 7.27 -7.86 13.25
N LEU A 127 6.57 -8.36 12.23
CA LEU A 127 5.69 -7.53 11.39
C LEU A 127 4.50 -6.97 12.19
N MET A 128 3.83 -7.80 13.01
CA MET A 128 2.73 -7.33 13.85
C MET A 128 3.19 -6.39 14.96
N GLN A 129 4.39 -6.56 15.51
CA GLN A 129 4.96 -5.63 16.51
C GLN A 129 5.27 -4.25 15.97
N LEU A 130 5.57 -4.13 14.67
CA LEU A 130 5.73 -2.82 14.03
C LEU A 130 4.41 -2.05 13.96
N GLY A 131 3.28 -2.77 13.89
CA GLY A 131 1.96 -2.19 13.65
C GLY A 131 1.86 -1.51 12.28
N GLU A 132 0.67 -1.04 11.95
CA GLU A 132 0.38 -0.37 10.67
C GLU A 132 1.28 0.87 10.46
N THR A 133 1.46 1.68 11.50
CA THR A 133 2.32 2.89 11.44
C THR A 133 3.80 2.55 11.22
N GLY A 134 4.31 1.47 11.84
CA GLY A 134 5.68 1.03 11.62
C GLY A 134 5.88 0.41 10.23
N LEU A 135 4.90 -0.37 9.74
CA LEU A 135 4.91 -0.98 8.41
C LEU A 135 4.83 0.06 7.30
N THR A 136 3.97 1.06 7.44
CA THR A 136 3.87 2.19 6.51
C THR A 136 5.15 3.03 6.51
N SER A 137 5.73 3.31 7.68
CA SER A 137 7.03 4.00 7.80
C SER A 137 8.17 3.19 7.15
N LEU A 138 8.22 1.87 7.36
CA LEU A 138 9.23 1.00 6.75
C LEU A 138 9.09 0.94 5.21
N SER A 139 7.86 0.76 4.70
CA SER A 139 7.53 0.82 3.27
C SER A 139 8.04 2.11 2.64
N MET A 140 7.84 3.21 3.34
CA MET A 140 8.25 4.53 2.91
C MET A 140 9.76 4.72 2.89
N VAL A 141 10.49 4.30 3.93
CA VAL A 141 11.96 4.35 3.94
C VAL A 141 12.54 3.56 2.77
N LEU A 142 12.02 2.36 2.52
CA LEU A 142 12.46 1.53 1.40
C LEU A 142 12.14 2.15 0.05
N SER A 143 11.00 2.81 -0.06
CA SER A 143 10.60 3.55 -1.25
C SER A 143 11.54 4.72 -1.55
N LEU A 144 11.94 5.47 -0.51
CA LEU A 144 12.95 6.52 -0.64
C LEU A 144 14.29 5.97 -1.12
N VAL A 145 14.77 4.88 -0.52
CA VAL A 145 16.02 4.23 -0.92
C VAL A 145 15.94 3.74 -2.37
N ALA A 146 14.85 3.10 -2.77
CA ALA A 146 14.63 2.67 -4.15
C ALA A 146 14.64 3.87 -5.13
N GLY A 147 14.00 4.98 -4.74
CA GLY A 147 14.05 6.24 -5.48
C GLY A 147 15.48 6.75 -5.66
N ILE A 148 16.26 6.86 -4.58
CA ILE A 148 17.63 7.36 -4.60
C ILE A 148 18.50 6.48 -5.50
N LEU A 149 18.42 5.15 -5.35
CA LEU A 149 19.16 4.20 -6.18
C LEU A 149 18.79 4.33 -7.66
N SER A 150 17.50 4.47 -7.96
CA SER A 150 17.00 4.67 -9.33
C SER A 150 17.53 5.98 -9.95
N ALA A 151 17.55 7.07 -9.19
CA ALA A 151 18.16 8.34 -9.61
C ALA A 151 19.66 8.21 -9.88
N LEU A 152 20.41 7.61 -8.95
CA LEU A 152 21.85 7.42 -9.10
C LEU A 152 22.18 6.56 -10.33
N CYS A 153 21.51 5.43 -10.50
CA CYS A 153 21.67 4.57 -11.67
C CYS A 153 21.38 5.32 -12.98
N THR A 154 20.31 6.12 -13.00
CA THR A 154 19.92 6.94 -14.15
C THR A 154 20.94 8.04 -14.44
N TRP A 155 21.50 8.64 -13.40
CA TRP A 155 22.52 9.69 -13.52
C TRP A 155 23.80 9.17 -14.17
N PHE A 156 24.28 8.00 -13.73
CA PHE A 156 25.50 7.39 -14.26
C PHE A 156 25.32 6.77 -15.64
N LYS A 157 24.16 6.17 -15.93
CA LYS A 157 23.87 5.49 -17.21
C LYS A 157 22.48 5.85 -17.73
N PRO A 158 22.29 7.05 -18.31
CA PRO A 158 21.02 7.41 -18.93
C PRO A 158 20.77 6.57 -20.18
N GLY A 159 19.95 5.53 -20.06
CA GLY A 159 19.63 4.59 -21.13
C GLY A 159 18.21 4.75 -21.69
N LEU A 160 17.86 3.90 -22.66
CA LEU A 160 16.51 3.83 -23.23
C LEU A 160 15.46 3.47 -22.16
N LEU A 161 15.80 2.54 -21.28
CA LEU A 161 14.96 2.13 -20.15
C LEU A 161 14.70 3.29 -19.18
N SER A 162 15.71 4.10 -18.87
CA SER A 162 15.55 5.27 -18.00
C SER A 162 14.60 6.31 -18.60
N LYS A 163 14.63 6.51 -19.92
CA LYS A 163 13.70 7.41 -20.62
C LYS A 163 12.28 6.86 -20.63
N ALA A 164 12.12 5.57 -20.92
CA ALA A 164 10.82 4.90 -20.90
C ALA A 164 10.20 4.94 -19.49
N PHE A 165 10.98 4.62 -18.45
CA PHE A 165 10.51 4.66 -17.06
C PHE A 165 10.12 6.08 -16.63
N ALA A 166 10.90 7.10 -16.98
CA ALA A 166 10.55 8.50 -16.71
C ALA A 166 9.24 8.91 -17.40
N SER A 167 9.04 8.50 -18.66
CA SER A 167 7.81 8.79 -19.40
C SER A 167 6.58 8.08 -18.80
N LEU A 168 6.71 6.81 -18.41
CA LEU A 168 5.65 6.06 -17.73
C LEU A 168 5.31 6.70 -16.38
N THR A 169 6.33 7.13 -15.65
CA THR A 169 6.15 7.83 -14.37
C THR A 169 5.35 9.12 -14.55
N ALA A 170 5.70 9.94 -15.55
CA ALA A 170 4.94 11.15 -15.87
C ALA A 170 3.48 10.82 -16.26
N GLY A 171 3.27 9.72 -17.00
CA GLY A 171 1.96 9.19 -17.34
C GLY A 171 1.11 8.81 -16.13
N CYS A 172 1.63 7.93 -15.26
CA CYS A 172 0.94 7.48 -14.07
C CYS A 172 0.62 8.65 -13.13
N GLY A 173 1.55 9.58 -12.96
CA GLY A 173 1.30 10.75 -12.13
C GLY A 173 0.27 11.71 -12.70
N ALA A 174 0.22 11.90 -14.02
CA ALA A 174 -0.87 12.64 -14.65
C ALA A 174 -2.22 11.95 -14.40
N SER A 175 -2.29 10.62 -14.58
CA SER A 175 -3.50 9.84 -14.33
C SER A 175 -4.02 10.04 -12.90
N LEU A 176 -3.13 9.94 -11.90
CA LEU A 176 -3.48 10.18 -10.51
C LEU A 176 -3.88 11.63 -10.24
N PHE A 177 -3.18 12.60 -10.82
CA PHE A 177 -3.53 14.02 -10.66
C PHE A 177 -4.97 14.27 -11.11
N PHE A 178 -5.35 13.78 -12.29
CA PHE A 178 -6.71 13.90 -12.80
C PHE A 178 -7.71 13.13 -11.95
N TRP A 179 -7.35 11.93 -11.49
CA TRP A 179 -8.21 11.14 -10.59
C TRP A 179 -8.53 11.91 -9.31
N PHE A 180 -7.54 12.55 -8.69
CA PHE A 180 -7.77 13.34 -7.49
C PHE A 180 -8.52 14.65 -7.78
N PHE A 181 -8.15 15.36 -8.83
CA PHE A 181 -8.78 16.64 -9.16
C PHE A 181 -10.27 16.44 -9.51
N LEU A 182 -10.55 15.55 -10.46
CA LEU A 182 -11.91 15.26 -10.90
C LEU A 182 -12.67 14.41 -9.87
N GLY A 183 -12.03 13.45 -9.22
CA GLY A 183 -12.65 12.62 -8.18
C GLY A 183 -13.03 13.39 -6.92
N SER A 184 -12.44 14.58 -6.68
CA SER A 184 -12.82 15.46 -5.57
C SER A 184 -14.08 16.30 -5.82
N VAL A 185 -14.62 16.29 -7.05
CA VAL A 185 -15.86 17.01 -7.38
C VAL A 185 -17.04 16.33 -6.68
N SER A 186 -17.79 17.09 -5.89
CA SER A 186 -18.93 16.56 -5.14
C SER A 186 -20.05 16.10 -6.07
N SER A 187 -20.81 15.09 -5.63
CA SER A 187 -21.96 14.58 -6.36
C SER A 187 -23.01 15.65 -6.65
N ASP A 188 -23.16 16.63 -5.77
CA ASP A 188 -24.15 17.69 -5.88
C ASP A 188 -23.83 18.66 -7.02
N VAL A 189 -22.53 18.90 -7.26
CA VAL A 189 -22.08 19.68 -8.42
C VAL A 189 -22.35 18.89 -9.69
N LEU A 190 -22.05 17.59 -9.72
CA LEU A 190 -22.25 16.75 -10.92
C LEU A 190 -23.74 16.64 -11.31
N THR A 191 -24.63 16.45 -10.34
CA THR A 191 -26.07 16.37 -10.59
C THR A 191 -26.65 17.71 -11.07
N SER A 192 -26.11 18.85 -10.61
CA SER A 192 -26.52 20.18 -11.10
C SER A 192 -26.24 20.42 -12.58
N TYR A 193 -25.26 19.71 -13.16
CA TYR A 193 -24.95 19.73 -14.59
C TYR A 193 -25.62 18.59 -15.38
N GLY A 194 -26.55 17.85 -14.78
CA GLY A 194 -27.27 16.76 -15.43
C GLY A 194 -26.45 15.48 -15.63
N LEU A 195 -25.31 15.34 -14.95
CA LEU A 195 -24.49 14.13 -15.01
C LEU A 195 -24.96 13.12 -13.97
N ALA A 196 -25.42 11.95 -14.42
CA ALA A 196 -25.73 10.83 -13.53
C ALA A 196 -24.46 10.30 -12.85
N ARG A 197 -24.58 9.90 -11.57
CA ARG A 197 -23.46 9.39 -10.76
C ARG A 197 -22.80 8.15 -11.39
N GLU A 198 -23.59 7.27 -11.98
CA GLU A 198 -23.12 6.07 -12.69
C GLU A 198 -22.26 6.43 -13.91
N MET A 199 -22.64 7.48 -14.64
CA MET A 199 -21.85 7.94 -15.79
C MET A 199 -20.50 8.51 -15.34
N TRP A 200 -20.45 9.20 -14.20
CA TRP A 200 -19.20 9.70 -13.63
C TRP A 200 -18.23 8.59 -13.20
N GLN A 201 -18.77 7.49 -12.65
CA GLN A 201 -17.96 6.32 -12.24
C GLN A 201 -17.21 5.68 -13.41
N TRP A 202 -17.76 5.71 -14.62
CA TRP A 202 -17.09 5.20 -15.83
C TRP A 202 -16.24 6.26 -16.53
N LEU A 203 -16.72 7.51 -16.58
CA LEU A 203 -16.04 8.60 -17.26
C LEU A 203 -14.71 8.96 -16.58
N LEU A 204 -14.69 8.97 -15.24
CA LEU A 204 -13.50 9.35 -14.47
C LEU A 204 -12.29 8.45 -14.76
N PRO A 205 -12.37 7.10 -14.67
CA PRO A 205 -11.28 6.21 -15.06
C PRO A 205 -10.82 6.41 -16.51
N LEU A 206 -11.75 6.60 -17.45
CA LEU A 206 -11.43 6.80 -18.87
C LEU A 206 -10.64 8.10 -19.10
N VAL A 207 -11.07 9.20 -18.50
CA VAL A 207 -10.37 10.49 -18.57
C VAL A 207 -8.98 10.38 -17.95
N CYS A 208 -8.84 9.69 -16.82
CA CYS A 208 -7.55 9.49 -16.15
C CYS A 208 -6.60 8.63 -16.98
N LEU A 209 -7.08 7.55 -17.62
CA LEU A 209 -6.30 6.71 -18.52
C LEU A 209 -5.88 7.47 -19.78
N PHE A 210 -6.79 8.24 -20.37
CA PHE A 210 -6.50 9.07 -21.55
C PHE A 210 -5.45 10.14 -21.23
N ALA A 211 -5.60 10.85 -20.11
CA ALA A 211 -4.62 11.84 -19.67
C ALA A 211 -3.23 11.20 -19.42
N GLY A 212 -3.19 10.03 -18.78
CA GLY A 212 -1.93 9.32 -18.49
C GLY A 212 -1.23 8.81 -19.76
N THR A 213 -1.97 8.26 -20.72
CA THR A 213 -1.42 7.80 -22.00
C THR A 213 -0.88 8.95 -22.84
N VAL A 214 -1.64 10.04 -22.99
CA VAL A 214 -1.19 11.26 -23.67
C VAL A 214 0.09 11.81 -23.03
N MET A 215 0.17 11.82 -21.69
CA MET A 215 1.35 12.31 -20.99
C MET A 215 2.57 11.41 -21.17
N THR A 216 2.38 10.09 -21.19
CA THR A 216 3.46 9.13 -21.47
C THR A 216 4.05 9.37 -22.85
N VAL A 217 3.19 9.48 -23.87
CA VAL A 217 3.61 9.67 -25.27
C VAL A 217 4.30 11.00 -25.47
N THR A 218 3.75 12.09 -24.93
CA THR A 218 4.35 13.43 -25.07
C THR A 218 5.71 13.53 -24.35
N THR A 219 5.84 12.94 -23.17
CA THR A 219 7.12 12.89 -22.43
C THR A 219 8.15 12.02 -23.18
N ALA A 220 7.74 10.88 -23.73
CA ALA A 220 8.62 10.05 -24.54
C ALA A 220 9.12 10.79 -25.80
N LEU A 221 8.23 11.52 -26.48
CA LEU A 221 8.58 12.34 -27.64
C LEU A 221 9.58 13.44 -27.28
N LEU A 222 9.42 14.12 -26.13
CA LEU A 222 10.38 15.12 -25.64
C LEU A 222 11.77 14.54 -25.35
N LEU A 223 11.83 13.31 -24.83
CA LEU A 223 13.08 12.66 -24.42
C LEU A 223 13.81 11.96 -25.58
N TRP A 224 13.09 11.60 -26.64
CA TRP A 224 13.62 10.88 -27.80
C TRP A 224 13.80 11.75 -29.04
N ARG A 225 13.02 12.82 -29.22
CA ARG A 225 13.08 13.70 -30.38
C ARG A 225 13.44 15.12 -30.01
N ASN A 226 14.19 15.78 -30.88
CA ASN A 226 14.48 17.20 -30.76
C ASN A 226 13.27 17.98 -31.31
N LEU A 227 12.31 18.31 -30.44
CA LEU A 227 11.14 19.10 -30.80
C LEU A 227 11.49 20.59 -30.90
N GLY A 228 10.85 21.31 -31.83
CA GLY A 228 11.03 22.75 -31.97
C GLY A 228 10.62 23.52 -30.71
N SER A 229 11.28 24.66 -30.46
CA SER A 229 11.09 25.50 -29.27
C SER A 229 9.61 25.77 -28.95
N MET A 230 8.80 26.19 -29.93
CA MET A 230 7.37 26.50 -29.75
C MET A 230 6.54 25.33 -29.20
N VAL A 231 6.83 24.10 -29.61
CA VAL A 231 6.08 22.90 -29.23
C VAL A 231 6.60 22.32 -27.89
N ARG A 232 7.81 22.69 -27.50
CA ARG A 232 8.51 22.15 -26.35
C ARG A 232 7.96 22.64 -25.01
N LEU A 233 7.56 23.91 -24.93
CA LEU A 233 7.10 24.54 -23.68
C LEU A 233 5.87 23.83 -23.12
N PRO A 234 4.77 23.66 -23.89
CA PRO A 234 3.57 23.03 -23.36
C PRO A 234 3.84 21.58 -22.94
N PHE A 235 4.59 20.82 -23.74
CA PHE A 235 4.93 19.44 -23.37
C PHE A 235 5.83 19.37 -22.13
N SER A 236 6.73 20.32 -21.93
CA SER A 236 7.62 20.34 -20.75
C SER A 236 6.85 20.64 -19.47
N ILE A 237 5.89 21.56 -19.53
CA ILE A 237 4.98 21.87 -18.41
C ILE A 237 4.11 20.64 -18.10
N MET A 238 3.52 20.04 -19.14
CA MET A 238 2.69 18.84 -19.00
C MET A 238 3.45 17.67 -18.37
N ALA A 239 4.62 17.31 -18.91
CA ALA A 239 5.45 16.23 -18.39
C ALA A 239 5.84 16.46 -16.93
N SER A 240 6.09 17.71 -16.56
CA SER A 240 6.38 18.09 -15.18
C SER A 240 5.17 17.86 -14.29
N LEU A 241 3.99 18.39 -14.64
CA LEU A 241 2.74 18.13 -13.89
C LEU A 241 2.48 16.64 -13.70
N GLY A 242 2.79 15.82 -14.71
CA GLY A 242 2.75 14.37 -14.61
C GLY A 242 3.64 13.82 -13.50
N VAL A 243 4.94 14.14 -13.50
CA VAL A 243 5.88 13.70 -12.45
C VAL A 243 5.46 14.18 -11.05
N PHE A 244 4.84 15.36 -10.92
CA PHE A 244 4.40 15.91 -9.64
C PHE A 244 3.02 15.42 -9.16
N GLY A 245 2.20 14.85 -10.03
CA GLY A 245 0.97 14.16 -9.62
C GLY A 245 1.26 12.99 -8.67
N LEU A 246 2.44 12.38 -8.76
CA LEU A 246 2.95 11.38 -7.80
C LEU A 246 3.52 12.00 -6.53
N GLY A 247 3.82 13.31 -6.53
CA GLY A 247 4.35 14.06 -5.39
C GLY A 247 3.40 14.12 -4.18
N ARG A 248 2.13 13.74 -4.34
CA ARG A 248 1.22 13.50 -3.19
C ARG A 248 1.63 12.29 -2.34
N VAL A 249 2.42 11.35 -2.86
CA VAL A 249 3.08 10.33 -2.02
C VAL A 249 4.09 10.98 -1.06
N LEU A 250 4.66 12.14 -1.42
CA LEU A 250 5.45 12.99 -0.51
C LEU A 250 4.62 13.64 0.60
N LEU A 251 3.31 13.80 0.39
CA LEU A 251 2.36 14.26 1.40
C LEU A 251 2.04 13.14 2.41
N LEU A 252 1.90 11.91 1.92
CA LEU A 252 1.87 10.70 2.77
C LEU A 252 3.18 10.53 3.56
N LEU A 253 4.33 10.94 2.99
CA LEU A 253 5.63 10.92 3.68
C LEU A 253 5.63 11.77 4.96
N MET A 254 4.88 12.88 5.04
CA MET A 254 4.90 13.73 6.23
C MET A 254 3.90 13.29 7.31
N PHE A 255 2.76 12.70 6.92
CA PHE A 255 1.82 12.07 7.86
C PHE A 255 2.45 10.88 8.60
N ALA A 256 3.25 10.07 7.90
CA ALA A 256 3.92 8.90 8.47
C ALA A 256 5.06 9.23 9.46
N PHE A 257 5.64 10.43 9.42
CA PHE A 257 6.64 10.88 10.40
C PHE A 257 6.02 11.52 11.67
N GLY A 258 4.70 11.39 11.87
CA GLY A 258 4.04 11.90 13.06
C GLY A 258 4.04 13.42 13.17
N ILE A 259 4.32 14.14 12.07
CA ILE A 259 4.20 15.60 12.00
C ILE A 259 2.70 15.91 11.93
N ARG A 260 2.07 15.93 13.10
CA ARG A 260 0.69 16.35 13.31
C ARG A 260 0.62 17.88 13.21
N SER A 261 0.88 18.39 12.00
CA SER A 261 0.55 19.78 11.67
C SER A 261 -0.96 19.88 11.57
N GLU A 262 -1.56 20.93 12.11
CA GLU A 262 -2.91 21.34 11.71
C GLU A 262 -2.93 21.37 10.17
N GLY A 263 -3.75 20.51 9.57
CA GLY A 263 -3.47 19.90 8.27
C GLY A 263 -3.31 20.86 7.09
N GLN A 264 -3.75 22.11 7.22
CA GLN A 264 -3.74 23.07 6.12
C GLN A 264 -2.34 23.63 5.80
N VAL A 265 -1.51 23.95 6.81
CA VAL A 265 -0.20 24.59 6.58
C VAL A 265 0.77 23.65 5.86
N LEU A 266 0.78 22.38 6.27
CA LEU A 266 1.62 21.34 5.67
C LEU A 266 1.19 21.03 4.23
N ILE A 267 -0.12 20.91 3.98
CA ILE A 267 -0.66 20.69 2.63
C ILE A 267 -0.25 21.84 1.71
N VAL A 268 -0.36 23.09 2.18
CA VAL A 268 0.04 24.28 1.40
C VAL A 268 1.54 24.28 1.13
N ALA A 269 2.39 23.98 2.12
CA ALA A 269 3.84 23.93 1.94
C ALA A 269 4.27 22.86 0.91
N VAL A 270 3.66 21.68 0.95
CA VAL A 270 3.94 20.61 -0.02
C VAL A 270 3.44 21.00 -1.41
N PHE A 271 2.28 21.65 -1.50
CA PHE A 271 1.76 22.13 -2.78
C PHE A 271 2.69 23.19 -3.40
N LEU A 272 3.20 24.12 -2.59
CA LEU A 272 4.18 25.12 -3.03
C LEU A 272 5.49 24.48 -3.48
N LEU A 273 6.01 23.50 -2.73
CA LEU A 273 7.21 22.76 -3.12
C LEU A 273 7.01 22.02 -4.44
N ALA A 274 5.85 21.39 -4.63
CA ALA A 274 5.50 20.70 -5.87
C ALA A 274 5.45 21.68 -7.06
N ILE A 275 4.91 22.89 -6.88
CA ILE A 275 4.91 23.94 -7.91
C ILE A 275 6.33 24.35 -8.27
N VAL A 276 7.19 24.61 -7.27
CA VAL A 276 8.59 25.01 -7.49
C VAL A 276 9.35 23.94 -8.27
N LEU A 277 9.19 22.67 -7.90
CA LEU A 277 9.82 21.56 -8.59
C LEU A 277 9.24 21.35 -10.00
N ALA A 278 7.93 21.60 -10.21
CA ALA A 278 7.30 21.60 -11.53
C ALA A 278 7.89 22.64 -12.46
N ILE A 279 8.09 23.85 -11.96
CA ILE A 279 8.72 24.94 -12.70
C ILE A 279 10.18 24.57 -13.03
N ALA A 280 10.92 23.99 -12.08
CA ALA A 280 12.29 23.55 -12.30
C ALA A 280 12.39 22.45 -13.36
N ALA A 281 11.54 21.41 -13.29
CA ALA A 281 11.50 20.32 -14.26
C ALA A 281 11.09 20.81 -15.66
N ALA A 282 10.12 21.72 -15.74
CA ALA A 282 9.70 22.32 -17.00
C ALA A 282 10.84 23.13 -17.61
N ARG A 283 11.58 23.89 -16.79
CA ARG A 283 12.78 24.62 -17.22
C ARG A 283 13.88 23.68 -17.70
N TRP A 284 14.10 22.54 -17.03
CA TRP A 284 15.11 21.56 -17.45
C TRP A 284 14.77 20.92 -18.80
N LEU A 285 13.52 20.50 -19.00
CA LEU A 285 13.05 19.96 -20.27
C LEU A 285 13.02 21.02 -21.38
N TRP A 286 12.76 22.28 -21.04
CA TRP A 286 12.81 23.41 -21.96
C TRP A 286 14.23 23.66 -22.49
N VAL A 287 15.22 23.70 -21.60
CA VAL A 287 16.62 23.97 -21.97
C VAL A 287 17.25 22.82 -22.76
N ASN A 288 16.85 21.57 -22.48
CA ASN A 288 17.23 20.34 -23.20
C ASN A 288 18.72 20.20 -23.57
N THR A 289 19.58 20.49 -22.61
CA THR A 289 20.98 20.09 -22.68
C THR A 289 21.10 18.65 -22.17
N GLN A 290 22.22 17.98 -22.45
CA GLN A 290 22.44 16.64 -21.90
C GLN A 290 22.34 16.62 -20.36
N GLN A 291 22.80 17.68 -19.71
CA GLN A 291 22.72 17.82 -18.26
C GLN A 291 21.28 18.01 -17.76
N SER A 292 20.47 18.82 -18.44
CA SER A 292 19.08 19.05 -18.02
C SER A 292 18.18 17.83 -18.27
N ILE A 293 18.43 17.07 -19.35
CA ILE A 293 17.78 15.76 -19.58
C ILE A 293 18.15 14.78 -18.46
N ARG A 294 19.43 14.71 -18.07
CA ARG A 294 19.87 13.82 -16.96
C ARG A 294 19.21 14.20 -15.64
N GLN A 295 19.08 15.49 -15.34
CA GLN A 295 18.37 15.97 -14.15
C GLN A 295 16.90 15.57 -14.16
N PHE A 296 16.20 15.79 -15.28
CA PHE A 296 14.81 15.38 -15.42
C PHE A 296 14.64 13.86 -15.30
N LEU A 297 15.47 13.07 -15.98
CA LEU A 297 15.42 11.61 -15.92
C LEU A 297 15.68 11.10 -14.50
N SER A 298 16.63 11.68 -13.79
CA SER A 298 16.94 11.28 -12.41
C SER A 298 15.79 11.61 -11.47
N LEU A 299 15.19 12.79 -11.60
CA LEU A 299 14.02 13.18 -10.81
C LEU A 299 12.81 12.30 -11.12
N GLY A 300 12.48 12.12 -12.40
CA GLY A 300 11.37 11.26 -12.83
C GLY A 300 11.55 9.83 -12.33
N ASN A 301 12.73 9.26 -12.50
CA ASN A 301 13.00 7.88 -12.07
C ASN A 301 13.05 7.73 -10.55
N TYR A 302 13.46 8.76 -9.80
CA TYR A 302 13.35 8.82 -8.35
C TYR A 302 11.89 8.76 -7.91
N VAL A 303 11.06 9.71 -8.39
CA VAL A 303 9.66 9.83 -7.99
C VAL A 303 8.87 8.59 -8.38
N GLY A 304 9.12 8.06 -9.59
CA GLY A 304 8.49 6.85 -10.08
C GLY A 304 8.85 5.64 -9.24
N ALA A 305 10.15 5.37 -9.04
CA ALA A 305 10.58 4.20 -8.28
C ALA A 305 10.11 4.27 -6.81
N ALA A 306 10.18 5.44 -6.18
CA ALA A 306 9.65 5.62 -4.83
C ALA A 306 8.15 5.34 -4.78
N THR A 307 7.38 5.93 -5.68
CA THR A 307 5.92 5.77 -5.69
C THR A 307 5.48 4.33 -6.00
N PHE A 308 6.06 3.69 -7.02
CA PHE A 308 5.73 2.31 -7.36
C PHE A 308 6.13 1.34 -6.25
N THR A 309 7.27 1.58 -5.60
CA THR A 309 7.69 0.76 -4.46
C THR A 309 6.74 0.95 -3.29
N PHE A 310 6.31 2.18 -3.01
CA PHE A 310 5.39 2.50 -1.91
C PHE A 310 4.03 1.85 -2.14
N TYR A 311 3.40 2.08 -3.29
CA TYR A 311 2.11 1.45 -3.61
C TYR A 311 2.22 -0.06 -3.75
N GLY A 312 3.34 -0.58 -4.26
CA GLY A 312 3.60 -2.02 -4.32
C GLY A 312 3.64 -2.62 -2.91
N PHE A 313 4.35 -1.99 -1.97
CA PHE A 313 4.34 -2.40 -0.58
C PHE A 313 2.98 -2.23 0.06
N LEU A 314 2.28 -1.12 -0.16
CA LEU A 314 0.96 -0.88 0.42
C LEU A 314 -0.07 -1.89 -0.09
N PHE A 315 -0.08 -2.17 -1.39
CA PHE A 315 -0.91 -3.21 -1.99
C PHE A 315 -0.56 -4.60 -1.48
N LEU A 316 0.73 -4.89 -1.25
CA LEU A 316 1.11 -6.13 -0.59
C LEU A 316 0.69 -6.15 0.87
N LEU A 317 0.82 -5.07 1.62
CA LEU A 317 0.39 -5.04 3.01
C LEU A 317 -1.13 -5.23 3.11
N LEU A 318 -1.92 -4.56 2.26
CA LEU A 318 -3.37 -4.74 2.17
C LEU A 318 -3.76 -6.15 1.68
N GLY A 319 -3.19 -6.58 0.55
CA GLY A 319 -3.48 -7.88 -0.05
C GLY A 319 -3.00 -9.08 0.77
N LEU A 320 -2.09 -8.84 1.71
CA LEU A 320 -1.59 -9.83 2.67
C LEU A 320 -2.11 -9.53 4.08
N GLY A 321 -3.15 -8.71 4.28
CA GLY A 321 -3.80 -8.50 5.58
C GLY A 321 -2.87 -8.05 6.72
N TYR A 322 -1.83 -7.29 6.40
CA TYR A 322 -0.84 -6.76 7.34
C TYR A 322 -0.94 -5.25 7.56
N ALA A 323 -1.52 -4.52 6.61
CA ALA A 323 -1.98 -3.16 6.83
C ALA A 323 -3.50 -3.19 6.78
N ASP A 324 -4.11 -2.60 7.80
CA ASP A 324 -5.55 -2.43 7.96
C ASP A 324 -6.03 -1.19 7.18
#